data_AF-A0A0D7AM83-F1
#
_entry.id   AF-A0A0D7AM83-F1
#
_cell.length_a   1.000
_cell.length_b   1.000
_cell.length_c   1.000
_cell.angle_alpha   90.00
_cell.angle_beta   90.00
_cell.angle_gamma   90.00
#
_symmetry.space_group_name_H-M   'P 1'
#
loop_
_entity.id
_entity.type
_entity.pdbx_description
1 polymer ?
#
loop_
_entity_poly.entity_id
_entity_poly.type
_entity_poly.pdbx_seq_one_letter_code
_entity_poly.pdbx_strand_id
1 'polypeptide(L)' 'SNPYPFPSKAHPTPHEIFHLPATASQADIKARYFALVRIHHPDSVHGRNLTSAQRHERFQAVTKAYDILRGKVRSGNSTL' A
#
# COMPACT_ATOMS: atom_id res chain seq x y z
N SER A 1 1.83 16.77 -8.41
CA SER A 1 2.59 15.55 -8.73
C SER A 1 2.35 14.51 -7.65
N ASN A 2 2.19 13.22 -7.99
CA ASN A 2 2.05 12.13 -7.02
C ASN A 2 3.43 11.45 -6.84
N PRO A 3 4.11 11.62 -5.69
CA PRO A 3 5.45 11.05 -5.48
C PRO A 3 5.45 9.53 -5.33
N TYR A 4 4.29 8.90 -5.05
CA TYR A 4 4.14 7.46 -4.87
C TYR A 4 2.96 6.96 -5.70
N PRO A 5 3.13 6.88 -7.05
CA PRO A 5 2.08 6.37 -7.93
C PRO A 5 1.72 4.93 -7.57
N PHE A 6 0.46 4.56 -7.76
CA PHE A 6 0.03 3.18 -7.58
C PHE A 6 0.63 2.31 -8.70
N PRO A 7 1.19 1.12 -8.42
CA PRO A 7 1.78 0.27 -9.45
C PRO A 7 0.78 -0.12 -10.54
N SER A 8 1.22 -0.19 -11.80
CA SER A 8 0.38 -0.61 -12.94
C SER A 8 0.26 -2.14 -13.10
N LYS A 9 1.02 -2.91 -12.31
CA LYS A 9 0.98 -4.38 -12.33
C LYS A 9 -0.37 -4.88 -11.82
N ALA A 10 -0.86 -6.01 -12.34
CA ALA A 10 -2.11 -6.62 -11.90
C ALA A 10 -2.07 -7.10 -10.43
N HIS A 11 -0.90 -7.57 -9.98
CA HIS A 11 -0.71 -8.10 -8.63
C HIS A 11 0.60 -7.57 -8.01
N PRO A 12 0.63 -6.28 -7.61
CA PRO A 12 1.83 -5.71 -7.00
C PRO A 12 2.04 -6.29 -5.59
N THR A 13 3.30 -6.54 -5.25
CA THR A 13 3.69 -6.96 -3.90
C THR A 13 3.52 -5.82 -2.89
N PRO A 14 3.41 -6.10 -1.58
CA PRO A 14 3.34 -5.07 -0.55
C PRO A 14 4.51 -4.08 -0.60
N HIS A 15 5.74 -4.56 -0.85
CA HIS A 15 6.93 -3.73 -0.97
C HIS A 15 6.89 -2.81 -2.20
N GLU A 16 6.37 -3.29 -3.34
CA GLU A 16 6.16 -2.45 -4.53
C GLU A 16 5.10 -1.38 -4.32
N ILE A 17 3.99 -1.71 -3.64
CA ILE A 17 2.97 -0.71 -3.24
C ILE A 17 3.61 0.36 -2.33
N PHE A 18 4.53 -0.07 -1.45
CA PHE A 18 5.20 0.81 -0.50
C PHE A 18 6.38 1.57 -1.08
N HIS A 19 6.86 1.25 -2.28
CA HIS A 19 8.08 1.85 -2.82
C HIS A 19 9.23 1.76 -1.81
N LEU A 20 9.37 0.60 -1.18
CA LEU A 20 10.38 0.30 -0.15
C LEU A 20 11.04 -1.04 -0.45
N PRO A 21 12.35 -1.20 -0.18
CA PRO A 21 13.01 -2.50 -0.30
C PRO A 21 12.49 -3.48 0.76
N ALA A 22 12.75 -4.78 0.53
CA ALA A 22 12.43 -5.83 1.49
C ALA A 22 13.13 -5.66 2.86
N THR A 23 14.25 -4.92 2.86
CA THR A 23 15.07 -4.62 4.04
C THR A 23 14.61 -3.38 4.83
N ALA A 24 13.52 -2.72 4.41
CA ALA A 24 13.03 -1.52 5.09
C ALA A 24 12.63 -1.79 6.54
N SER A 25 12.92 -0.85 7.43
CA SER A 25 12.58 -1.00 8.85
C SER A 25 11.08 -0.83 9.09
N GLN A 26 10.59 -1.30 10.25
CA GLN A 26 9.20 -1.05 10.67
C GLN A 26 8.88 0.45 10.79
N ALA A 27 9.88 1.28 11.14
CA ALA A 27 9.72 2.73 11.17
C ALA A 27 9.51 3.31 9.76
N ASP A 28 10.28 2.86 8.77
CA ASP A 28 10.13 3.26 7.37
C ASP A 28 8.77 2.84 6.80
N ILE A 29 8.35 1.61 7.09
CA ILE A 29 7.04 1.07 6.69
C ILE A 29 5.92 1.96 7.25
N LYS A 30 5.98 2.29 8.55
CA LYS A 30 4.97 3.17 9.18
C LYS A 30 4.98 4.57 8.57
N ALA A 31 6.15 5.17 8.36
CA ALA A 31 6.27 6.48 7.75
C ALA A 31 5.69 6.50 6.32
N ARG A 32 6.00 5.47 5.53
CA ARG A 32 5.47 5.30 4.18
C ARG A 32 3.96 5.08 4.16
N TYR A 33 3.42 4.32 5.10
CA TYR A 33 1.97 4.11 5.22
C TYR A 33 1.22 5.44 5.36
N PHE A 34 1.66 6.34 6.25
CA PHE A 34 1.04 7.66 6.38
C PHE A 34 1.11 8.49 5.09
N ALA A 35 2.25 8.45 4.39
CA ALA A 35 2.40 9.14 3.11
C ALA A 35 1.43 8.59 2.05
N LEU A 36 1.32 7.27 1.94
CA LEU A 36 0.43 6.61 0.98
C LEU A 36 -1.05 6.83 1.30
N VAL A 37 -1.44 6.76 2.57
CA VAL A 37 -2.81 7.06 3.00
C VAL A 37 -3.18 8.48 2.57
N ARG A 38 -2.32 9.48 2.80
CA ARG A 38 -2.61 10.87 2.40
C ARG A 38 -2.79 11.03 0.88
N ILE A 39 -2.09 10.24 0.08
CA ILE A 39 -2.15 10.28 -1.38
C ILE A 39 -3.34 9.48 -1.93
N HIS A 40 -3.58 8.27 -1.40
CA HIS A 40 -4.54 7.31 -1.94
C HIS A 40 -5.84 7.23 -1.13
N HIS A 41 -6.05 8.07 -0.11
CA HIS A 41 -7.35 8.21 0.55
C HIS A 41 -8.44 8.46 -0.49
N PRO A 42 -9.65 7.87 -0.35
CA PRO A 42 -10.75 8.08 -1.31
C PRO A 42 -11.12 9.55 -1.51
N ASP A 43 -10.91 10.38 -0.48
CA ASP A 43 -11.16 11.84 -0.54
C ASP A 43 -9.91 12.66 -0.92
N SER A 44 -8.79 12.02 -1.24
CA SER A 44 -7.57 12.74 -1.62
C SER A 44 -7.72 13.42 -2.97
N VAL A 45 -7.22 14.65 -3.06
CA VAL A 45 -7.17 15.42 -4.30
C VAL A 45 -6.32 14.77 -5.40
N HIS A 46 -5.40 13.85 -5.02
CA HIS A 46 -4.49 13.18 -5.94
C HIS A 46 -5.16 12.09 -6.79
N GLY A 47 -6.38 11.67 -6.43
CA GLY A 47 -7.14 10.61 -7.12
C GLY A 47 -8.38 11.10 -7.86
N ARG A 48 -8.53 12.42 -8.08
CA ARG A 48 -9.75 13.02 -8.68
C ARG A 48 -10.09 12.50 -10.09
N ASN A 49 -9.08 12.05 -10.83
CA ASN A 49 -9.22 11.47 -12.16
C ASN A 49 -9.60 9.98 -12.14
N LEU A 50 -9.73 9.37 -10.97
CA LEU A 50 -10.08 7.96 -10.80
C LEU A 50 -11.55 7.80 -10.40
N THR A 51 -12.14 6.70 -10.82
CA THR A 51 -13.47 6.32 -10.34
C THR A 51 -13.45 6.07 -8.82
N SER A 52 -14.61 6.18 -8.17
CA SER A 52 -14.73 5.88 -6.74
C SER A 52 -14.30 4.45 -6.41
N ALA A 53 -14.60 3.49 -7.29
CA ALA A 53 -14.18 2.09 -7.15
C ALA A 53 -12.65 1.94 -7.17
N GLN A 54 -11.97 2.57 -8.14
CA GLN A 54 -10.51 2.54 -8.23
C GLN A 54 -9.84 3.19 -7.01
N ARG A 55 -10.41 4.28 -6.50
CA ARG A 55 -9.89 4.93 -5.28
C ARG A 55 -10.01 4.01 -4.07
N HIS A 56 -11.16 3.36 -3.91
CA HIS A 56 -11.39 2.42 -2.82
C HIS A 56 -10.46 1.20 -2.90
N GLU A 57 -10.33 0.60 -4.09
CA GLU A 57 -9.44 -0.53 -4.35
C GLU A 57 -7.98 -0.20 -3.99
N ARG A 58 -7.48 0.96 -4.44
CA ARG A 58 -6.12 1.41 -4.12
C ARG A 58 -5.92 1.61 -2.62
N PHE A 59 -6.88 2.23 -1.95
CA PHE A 59 -6.84 2.44 -0.50
C PHE A 59 -6.84 1.11 0.28
N GLN A 60 -7.67 0.16 -0.13
CA GLN A 60 -7.70 -1.19 0.43
C GLN A 60 -6.36 -1.90 0.22
N ALA A 61 -5.77 -1.81 -0.98
CA ALA A 61 -4.48 -2.42 -1.28
C ALA A 61 -3.34 -1.84 -0.41
N VAL A 62 -3.32 -0.52 -0.18
CA VAL A 62 -2.35 0.12 0.73
C VAL A 62 -2.52 -0.40 2.16
N THR A 63 -3.76 -0.48 2.66
CA THR A 63 -4.06 -0.97 4.01
C THR A 63 -3.66 -2.44 4.18
N LYS A 64 -4.01 -3.29 3.21
CA LYS A 64 -3.64 -4.72 3.20
C LYS A 64 -2.12 -4.90 3.16
N ALA A 65 -1.42 -4.14 2.32
CA ALA A 65 0.04 -4.18 2.25
C ALA A 65 0.67 -3.79 3.59
N TYR A 66 0.15 -2.76 4.26
CA TYR A 66 0.62 -2.37 5.60
C TYR A 66 0.48 -3.51 6.61
N ASP A 67 -0.69 -4.17 6.65
CA ASP A 67 -0.96 -5.26 7.58
C ASP A 67 -0.04 -6.48 7.36
N ILE A 68 0.32 -6.77 6.10
CA ILE A 68 1.31 -7.80 5.76
C ILE A 68 2.71 -7.38 6.23
N LEU A 69 3.16 -6.17 5.87
CA LEU A 69 4.52 -5.69 6.14
C LEU A 69 4.83 -5.50 7.63
N ARG A 70 3.80 -5.21 8.44
CA ARG A 70 3.94 -5.10 9.91
C ARG A 70 3.87 -6.45 10.64
N GLY A 71 3.76 -7.55 9.90
CA GLY A 71 3.66 -8.91 10.44
C GLY A 71 2.32 -9.25 11.12
N LYS A 72 1.25 -8.48 10.87
CA LYS A 72 -0.08 -8.75 11.45
C LYS A 72 -0.81 -9.89 10.72
N VAL A 73 -0.51 -10.08 9.44
CA VAL A 73 -0.89 -11.30 8.70
C VAL A 73 0.31 -12.24 8.75
N ARG A 74 0.35 -13.15 9.74
CA ARG A 74 1.20 -14.34 9.62
C ARG A 74 0.74 -15.06 8.35
N SER A 75 1.58 -15.10 7.32
CA SER A 75 1.46 -16.09 6.26
C SER A 75 1.20 -17.44 6.93
N GLY A 76 0.04 -18.04 6.65
CA GLY A 76 -0.30 -19.36 7.15
C GLY A 76 0.74 -20.35 6.63
N ASN A 77 1.72 -20.68 7.47
CA ASN A 77 2.51 -21.89 7.33
C ASN A 77 1.84 -22.97 8.19
N SER A 78 0.96 -23.74 7.55
CA SER A 78 0.63 -25.13 7.88
C SER A 78 0.96 -25.88 6.58
N THR A 79 1.81 -26.89 6.49
CA THR A 79 2.29 -27.91 7.44
C THR A 79 3.62 -28.46 6.87
N LEU A 80 4.47 -29.03 7.74
CA LEU A 80 5.59 -29.92 7.37
C LEU A 80 5.09 -31.20 6.70
#